data_AF-A0A961C1Y3-F1
#
_entry.id   AF-A0A961C1Y3-F1
#
_cell.length_a   1.000
_cell.length_b   1.000
_cell.length_c   1.000
_cell.angle_alpha   90.00
_cell.angle_beta   90.00
_cell.angle_gamma   90.00
#
_symmetry.space_group_name_H-M   'P 1'
#
loop_
_entity.id
_entity.type
_entity.pdbx_description
1 polymer ?
#
loop_
_entity_poly.entity_id
_entity_poly.type
_entity_poly.pdbx_seq_one_letter_code
_entity_poly.pdbx_strand_id
1 'polypeptide(L)' 'MSAQGLASAQAKMTAAGVTQEAIDVFSHYYRELEAGATGLIAEADIEPLPQPTRLADIEIGDADARAALDRTVILKLNGG' A
#
# COMPACT_ATOMS: atom_id res chain seq x y z
N MET A 1 -0.63 -10.64 22.01
CA MET A 1 0.48 -11.48 21.53
C MET A 1 1.76 -10.93 22.16
N SER A 2 2.86 -11.69 22.19
CA SER A 2 4.08 -11.26 22.90
C SER A 2 5.19 -10.90 21.91
N ALA A 3 6.19 -10.14 22.37
CA ALA A 3 7.44 -9.85 21.64
C ALA A 3 8.11 -11.12 21.05
N GLN A 4 7.84 -12.29 21.63
CA GLN A 4 8.32 -13.59 21.16
C GLN A 4 7.67 -14.02 19.83
N GLY A 5 6.41 -13.66 19.59
CA GLY A 5 5.70 -13.97 18.34
C GLY A 5 6.26 -13.18 17.16
N LEU A 6 6.50 -11.87 17.34
CA LEU A 6 7.12 -11.04 16.32
C LEU A 6 8.54 -11.53 15.98
N ALA A 7 9.37 -11.79 16.99
CA ALA A 7 10.73 -12.29 16.79
C ALA A 7 10.75 -13.63 16.02
N SER A 8 9.80 -14.53 16.32
CA SER A 8 9.69 -15.82 15.64
C SER A 8 9.28 -15.66 14.17
N ALA A 9 8.35 -14.74 13.88
CA ALA A 9 7.93 -14.44 12.52
C ALA A 9 9.07 -13.83 11.69
N GLN A 10 9.80 -12.87 12.27
CA GLN A 10 10.98 -12.25 11.63
C GLN A 10 12.05 -13.30 11.29
N ALA A 11 12.40 -14.16 12.25
CA ALA A 11 13.37 -15.23 12.03
C ALA A 11 12.93 -16.17 10.89
N LYS A 12 11.65 -16.53 10.84
CA LYS A 12 11.09 -17.35 9.76
C LYS A 12 11.19 -16.66 8.40
N MET A 13 10.88 -15.37 8.32
CA MET A 13 10.95 -14.59 7.10
C MET A 13 12.39 -14.43 6.61
N THR A 14 13.33 -14.13 7.51
CA THR A 14 14.77 -14.09 7.20
C THR A 14 15.27 -15.43 6.67
N ALA A 15 14.91 -16.54 7.33
CA ALA A 15 15.30 -17.88 6.89
C ALA A 15 14.71 -18.25 5.52
N ALA A 16 13.55 -17.71 5.16
CA ALA A 16 12.92 -17.88 3.86
C ALA A 16 13.46 -16.93 2.77
N GLY A 17 14.43 -16.07 3.08
CA GLY A 17 15.00 -15.12 2.13
C GLY A 17 14.06 -13.96 1.78
N VAL A 18 13.08 -13.66 2.63
CA VAL A 18 12.23 -12.47 2.47
C VAL A 18 13.07 -11.21 2.63
N THR A 19 12.79 -10.18 1.82
CA THR A 19 13.54 -8.92 1.85
C THR A 19 13.32 -8.18 3.16
N GLN A 20 14.31 -7.39 3.59
CA GLN A 20 14.22 -6.66 4.86
C GLN A 20 13.04 -5.68 4.87
N GLU A 21 12.74 -5.04 3.75
CA GLU A 21 11.62 -4.09 3.63
C GLU A 21 10.28 -4.77 3.90
N ALA A 22 10.09 -5.99 3.39
CA ALA A 22 8.87 -6.75 3.65
C ALA A 22 8.78 -7.23 5.11
N ILE A 23 9.92 -7.58 5.72
CA ILE A 23 10.00 -7.90 7.16
C ILE A 23 9.62 -6.67 8.01
N ASP A 24 10.11 -5.49 7.65
CA ASP A 24 9.85 -4.25 8.37
C ASP A 24 8.36 -3.85 8.28
N VAL A 25 7.77 -3.94 7.08
CA VAL A 25 6.33 -3.68 6.88
C VAL A 25 5.48 -4.68 7.65
N PHE A 26 5.80 -5.98 7.59
CA PHE A 26 5.11 -6.99 8.39
C PHE A 26 5.22 -6.68 9.89
N SER A 27 6.41 -6.31 10.35
CA SER A 27 6.67 -6.01 11.77
C SER A 27 5.89 -4.81 12.26
N HIS A 28 5.74 -3.77 11.42
CA HIS A 28 4.89 -2.63 11.72
C HIS A 28 3.43 -3.05 11.91
N TYR A 29 2.83 -3.74 10.94
CA TYR A 29 1.43 -4.15 11.02
C TYR A 29 1.15 -5.21 12.08
N TYR A 30 2.13 -6.05 12.41
CA TYR A 30 2.03 -6.96 13.55
C TYR A 30 1.86 -6.18 14.87
N ARG A 31 2.58 -5.06 15.04
CA ARG A 31 2.43 -4.20 16.22
C ARG A 31 1.10 -3.45 16.23
N GLU A 32 0.62 -2.99 15.07
CA GLU A 32 -0.72 -2.40 14.96
C GLU A 32 -1.80 -3.40 15.40
N LEU A 33 -1.68 -4.66 14.98
CA LEU A 33 -2.57 -5.73 15.42
C LEU A 33 -2.47 -5.97 16.94
N GLU A 34 -1.27 -5.98 17.52
CA GLU A 34 -1.09 -6.08 18.97
C GLU A 34 -1.69 -4.89 19.72
N ALA A 35 -1.68 -3.70 19.13
CA ALA A 35 -2.32 -2.50 19.65
C ALA A 35 -3.86 -2.51 19.47
N GLY A 36 -4.42 -3.53 18.84
CA GLY A 36 -5.87 -3.71 18.67
C GLY A 36 -6.43 -3.12 17.38
N ALA A 37 -5.57 -2.68 16.44
CA ALA A 37 -6.04 -2.24 15.14
C ALA A 37 -6.75 -3.38 14.40
N THR A 38 -7.92 -3.07 13.81
CA THR A 38 -8.77 -4.06 13.13
C THR A 38 -8.73 -3.93 11.60
N GLY A 39 -8.21 -2.82 11.08
CA GLY A 39 -8.29 -2.47 9.66
C GLY A 39 -9.68 -2.02 9.21
N LEU A 40 -10.64 -1.85 10.13
CA LEU A 40 -11.97 -1.32 9.82
C LEU A 40 -11.92 0.21 9.71
N ILE A 41 -12.62 0.74 8.71
CA ILE A 41 -12.91 2.17 8.56
C ILE A 41 -14.40 2.33 8.85
N ALA A 42 -14.78 3.02 9.93
CA ALA A 42 -16.18 3.18 10.28
C ALA A 42 -16.83 4.31 9.47
N GLU A 43 -18.15 4.22 9.25
CA GLU A 43 -18.91 5.28 8.55
C GLU A 43 -18.78 6.65 9.23
N ALA A 44 -18.64 6.66 10.56
CA ALA A 44 -18.44 7.89 11.34
C ALA A 44 -17.07 8.55 11.11
N ASP A 45 -16.10 7.83 10.53
CA ASP A 45 -14.73 8.30 10.32
C ASP A 45 -14.49 8.80 8.88
N ILE A 46 -15.52 8.76 8.03
CA ILE A 46 -15.44 9.15 6.61
C ILE A 46 -16.59 10.05 6.21
N GLU A 47 -16.40 10.78 5.11
CA GLU A 47 -17.41 11.64 4.51
C GLU A 47 -17.48 11.38 2.99
N PRO A 48 -18.66 11.57 2.35
CA PRO A 48 -18.77 11.47 0.91
C PRO A 48 -17.89 12.50 0.17
N LEU A 49 -17.33 12.10 -0.98
CA LEU A 49 -16.67 13.00 -1.93
C LEU A 49 -17.60 13.28 -3.12
N PRO A 50 -18.47 14.32 -3.08
CA PRO A 50 -19.57 14.46 -4.04
C PRO A 50 -19.16 14.96 -5.42
N GLN A 51 -18.03 15.64 -5.55
CA GLN A 51 -17.60 16.31 -6.78
C GLN A 51 -16.15 15.97 -7.12
N PRO A 52 -15.86 14.71 -7.53
CA PRO A 52 -14.52 14.36 -7.99
C PRO A 52 -14.21 15.06 -9.32
N THR A 53 -12.95 15.41 -9.53
CA THR A 53 -12.46 15.92 -10.82
C THR A 53 -12.71 14.87 -11.91
N ARG A 54 -13.25 15.31 -13.05
CA ARG A 54 -13.54 14.43 -14.18
C ARG A 54 -12.44 14.52 -15.22
N LEU A 55 -12.04 13.37 -15.76
CA LEU A 55 -11.03 13.32 -16.83
C LEU A 55 -11.44 14.10 -18.09
N ALA A 56 -12.73 14.14 -18.41
CA ALA A 56 -13.26 14.85 -19.58
C ALA A 56 -13.06 16.37 -19.52
N ASP A 57 -12.85 16.92 -18.32
CA ASP A 57 -12.67 18.35 -18.09
C ASP A 57 -11.16 18.73 -18.10
N ILE A 58 -10.26 17.77 -18.36
CA ILE A 58 -8.81 17.96 -18.37
C ILE A 58 -8.31 18.04 -19.81
N GLU A 59 -7.69 19.16 -20.16
CA GLU A 59 -6.98 19.34 -21.43
C GLU A 59 -5.46 19.14 -21.22
N ILE A 60 -4.83 18.37 -22.12
CA ILE A 60 -3.38 18.12 -22.11
C ILE A 60 -2.87 18.36 -23.53
N GLY A 61 -1.79 19.13 -23.66
CA GLY A 61 -1.14 19.34 -24.96
C GLY A 61 -0.41 18.09 -25.45
N ASP A 62 -0.39 17.87 -26.76
CA ASP A 62 0.21 16.68 -27.39
C ASP A 62 1.68 16.47 -27.01
N ALA A 63 2.44 17.57 -26.88
CA ALA A 63 3.85 17.51 -26.49
C ALA A 63 4.03 17.00 -25.05
N ASP A 64 3.20 17.47 -24.13
CA ASP A 64 3.23 17.09 -22.71
C ASP A 64 2.75 15.64 -22.54
N ALA A 65 1.69 15.26 -23.25
CA ALA A 65 1.20 13.88 -23.29
C ALA A 65 2.28 12.91 -23.76
N ARG A 66 3.01 13.26 -24.83
CA ARG A 66 4.10 12.45 -25.36
C ARG A 66 5.25 12.32 -24.36
N ALA A 67 5.70 13.44 -23.79
CA ALA A 67 6.78 13.45 -22.82
C ALA A 67 6.45 12.64 -21.55
N ALA A 68 5.18 12.65 -21.12
CA ALA A 68 4.71 11.83 -20.01
C ALA A 68 4.71 10.33 -20.36
N LEU A 69 4.20 9.96 -21.53
CA LEU A 69 4.17 8.57 -21.99
C LEU A 69 5.58 7.99 -22.13
N ASP A 70 6.54 8.77 -22.63
CA ASP A 70 7.95 8.34 -22.80
C ASP A 70 8.62 7.92 -21.47
N ARG A 71 8.06 8.34 -20.32
CA ARG A 71 8.56 8.03 -18.97
C ARG A 71 7.63 7.11 -18.18
N THR A 72 6.52 6.68 -18.77
CA THR A 72 5.49 5.89 -18.09
C THR A 72 5.79 4.40 -18.19
N VAL A 73 5.77 3.72 -17.04
CA VAL A 73 5.86 2.25 -16.95
C VAL A 73 4.48 1.67 -16.71
N ILE A 74 4.13 0.61 -17.44
CA ILE A 74 2.87 -0.12 -17.25
C ILE A 74 3.15 -1.38 -16.42
N LEU A 75 2.55 -1.46 -15.23
CA LEU A 75 2.58 -2.64 -14.37
C LEU A 75 1.17 -3.23 -14.24
N LYS A 76 1.04 -4.54 -14.48
CA LYS A 76 -0.20 -5.29 -14.27
C LYS A 76 -0.04 -6.20 -13.05
N LEU A 77 -0.91 -6.03 -12.06
CA LEU A 77 -0.91 -6.87 -10.85
C LEU A 77 -1.29 -8.31 -11.22
N ASN A 78 -0.49 -9.29 -10.78
CA ASN A 78 -0.65 -10.72 -11.10
C ASN A 78 -0.10 -11.64 -9.99
N GLY A 79 -0.25 -11.24 -8.72
CA GLY A 79 0.33 -11.96 -7.57
C GLY A 79 -0.70 -12.45 -6.55
N GLY A 80 -1.99 -12.39 -6.89
CA GLY A 80 -3.11 -12.90 -6.09
C GLY A 80 -3.43 -14.35 -6.40
#